data_AF-A0A5K1FPZ0-F1
#
_entry.id   AF-A0A5K1FPZ0-F1
#
_cell.length_a   1.000
_cell.length_b   1.000
_cell.length_c   1.000
_cell.angle_alpha   90.00
_cell.angle_beta   90.00
_cell.angle_gamma   90.00
#
_symmetry.space_group_name_H-M   'P 1'
#
loop_
_entity.id
_entity.type
_entity.pdbx_description
1 polymer ?
#
loop_
_entity_poly.entity_id
_entity_poly.type
_entity_poly.pdbx_seq_one_letter_code
_entity_poly.pdbx_strand_id
1 'polypeptide(L)' 'VFNLSTSVTNSAAKYSYPSTLNVTNFVSIKLSHKSFLLWKTQILGLIESQDLFGFIDGSIPQPASTIETTEN' A
#
# COMPACT_ATOMS: atom_id res chain seq x y z
N VAL A 1 -14.51 15.03 9.85
CA VAL A 1 -14.74 14.02 10.90
C VAL A 1 -14.28 12.66 10.40
N PHE A 2 -13.04 12.28 10.68
CA PHE A 2 -12.60 10.88 10.60
C PHE A 2 -11.72 10.63 11.82
N ASN A 3 -12.26 9.91 12.80
CA ASN A 3 -11.56 9.50 14.00
C ASN A 3 -11.11 8.05 13.78
N LEU A 4 -9.80 7.81 13.75
CA LEU A 4 -9.23 6.47 13.75
C LEU A 4 -8.80 6.15 15.18
N SER A 5 -9.64 5.41 15.90
CA SER A 5 -9.31 4.87 17.21
C SER A 5 -8.40 3.65 17.02
N THR A 6 -7.13 3.76 17.40
CA THR A 6 -6.19 2.63 17.40
C THR A 6 -6.20 1.95 18.77
N SER A 7 -6.84 0.79 18.87
CA SER A 7 -6.65 -0.12 20.01
C SER A 7 -5.24 -0.71 19.95
N VAL A 8 -4.41 -0.36 20.93
CA VAL A 8 -3.09 -0.96 21.12
C VAL A 8 -3.28 -2.38 21.67
N THR A 9 -2.96 -3.40 20.88
CA THR A 9 -2.78 -4.77 21.37
C THR A 9 -1.43 -5.30 20.89
N ASN A 10 -0.58 -5.63 21.86
CA ASN A 10 0.81 -6.06 21.68
C ASN A 10 0.86 -7.42 20.96
N SER A 11 0.92 -7.38 19.63
CA SER A 11 1.13 -8.51 18.72
C SER A 11 1.99 -7.96 17.59
N ALA A 12 3.07 -8.66 17.23
CA ALA A 12 4.06 -8.21 16.23
C ALA A 12 3.35 -7.52 15.05
N ALA A 13 3.54 -6.21 14.93
CA ALA A 13 2.66 -5.33 14.16
C ALA A 13 2.50 -5.85 12.73
N LYS A 14 1.36 -6.45 12.44
CA LYS A 14 1.04 -6.92 11.10
C LYS A 14 0.69 -5.69 10.27
N TYR A 15 1.52 -5.40 9.28
CA TYR A 15 1.30 -4.28 8.37
C TYR A 15 -0.12 -4.38 7.78
N SER A 16 -0.87 -3.28 7.84
CA SER A 16 -2.30 -3.26 7.47
C SER A 16 -2.55 -3.44 5.96
N TYR A 17 -1.49 -3.40 5.15
CA TYR A 17 -1.56 -3.58 3.71
C TYR A 17 -1.04 -4.95 3.29
N PRO A 18 -1.60 -5.54 2.22
CA PRO A 18 -1.24 -6.87 1.77
C PRO A 18 0.19 -6.90 1.21
N SER A 19 1.00 -7.83 1.71
CA SER A 19 2.39 -8.06 1.26
C SER A 19 2.54 -9.21 0.27
N THR A 20 1.48 -9.99 0.04
CA THR A 20 1.48 -11.22 -0.77
C THR A 20 0.75 -11.08 -2.11
N LEU A 21 0.48 -9.85 -2.56
CA LEU A 21 -0.20 -9.61 -3.83
C LEU A 21 0.61 -10.12 -5.01
N ASN A 22 -0.01 -10.97 -5.84
CA ASN A 22 0.55 -11.34 -7.12
C ASN A 22 0.03 -10.39 -8.21
N VAL A 23 0.90 -9.47 -8.64
CA VAL A 23 0.60 -8.47 -9.68
C VAL A 23 0.18 -9.12 -11.01
N THR A 24 0.68 -10.32 -11.34
CA THR A 24 0.35 -10.98 -12.62
C THR A 24 -1.10 -11.45 -12.70
N ASN A 25 -1.78 -11.62 -11.56
CA ASN A 25 -3.21 -11.95 -11.54
C ASN A 25 -4.09 -10.77 -11.98
N PHE A 26 -3.58 -9.54 -11.86
CA PHE A 26 -4.35 -8.31 -12.11
C PHE A 26 -3.88 -7.57 -13.37
N VAL A 27 -2.60 -7.68 -13.68
CA VAL A 27 -1.98 -7.02 -14.84
C VAL A 27 -1.69 -8.07 -15.89
N SER A 28 -2.60 -8.20 -16.85
CA SER A 28 -2.54 -9.18 -17.93
C SER A 28 -1.55 -8.83 -19.05
N ILE A 29 -1.07 -7.58 -19.08
CA ILE A 29 -0.26 -7.04 -20.17
C ILE A 29 1.16 -6.78 -19.68
N LYS A 30 2.14 -7.18 -20.49
CA LYS A 30 3.54 -6.88 -20.23
C LYS A 30 3.87 -5.44 -20.62
N LEU A 31 4.68 -4.77 -19.80
CA LEU A 31 5.19 -3.44 -20.09
C LEU A 31 6.05 -3.46 -21.37
N SER A 32 5.67 -2.62 -22.33
CA SER A 32 6.42 -2.36 -23.56
C SER A 32 6.16 -0.92 -24.02
N HIS A 33 6.97 -0.43 -24.96
CA HIS A 33 6.76 0.89 -25.58
C HIS A 33 5.38 1.07 -26.21
N LYS A 34 4.78 -0.02 -26.72
CA LYS A 34 3.47 0.02 -27.39
C LYS A 34 2.29 -0.15 -26.44
N SER A 35 2.52 -0.78 -25.28
CA SER A 35 1.47 -1.15 -24.31
C SER A 35 1.48 -0.30 -23.05
N PHE A 36 2.35 0.72 -22.97
CA PHE A 36 2.54 1.52 -21.76
C PHE A 36 1.25 2.10 -21.19
N LEU A 37 0.38 2.69 -22.01
CA LEU A 37 -0.85 3.32 -21.52
C LEU A 37 -1.77 2.31 -20.84
N LEU A 38 -2.02 1.17 -21.49
CA LEU A 38 -2.91 0.15 -20.96
C LEU A 38 -2.30 -0.61 -19.77
N TRP A 39 -0.97 -0.80 -19.79
CA TRP A 39 -0.22 -1.32 -18.64
C TRP A 39 -0.34 -0.38 -17.45
N LYS A 40 -0.18 0.93 -17.66
CA LYS A 40 -0.29 1.96 -16.62
C LYS A 40 -1.69 1.97 -16.02
N THR A 41 -2.74 1.88 -16.83
CA THR A 41 -4.13 1.79 -16.35
C THR A 41 -4.35 0.58 -15.45
N GLN A 42 -3.85 -0.61 -15.84
CA GLN A 42 -4.00 -1.82 -15.02
C GLN A 42 -3.22 -1.75 -13.70
N ILE A 43 -2.00 -1.20 -13.72
CA ILE A 43 -1.20 -1.01 -12.51
C ILE A 43 -1.85 -0.01 -11.56
N LEU A 44 -2.32 1.14 -12.07
CA LEU A 44 -3.00 2.14 -11.25
C LEU A 44 -4.30 1.59 -10.66
N GLY A 45 -5.11 0.88 -11.45
CA GLY A 45 -6.33 0.24 -10.94
C GLY A 45 -6.04 -0.80 -9.85
N LEU A 46 -4.94 -1.57 -9.98
CA LEU A 46 -4.49 -2.47 -8.91
C LEU A 46 -4.12 -1.68 -7.65
N ILE A 47 -3.30 -0.64 -7.75
CA ILE A 47 -2.86 0.18 -6.62
C ILE A 47 -4.07 0.81 -5.89
N GLU A 48 -5.01 1.39 -6.64
CA GLU A 48 -6.23 1.99 -6.09
C GLU A 48 -7.12 0.94 -5.41
N SER A 49 -7.25 -0.26 -5.99
CA SER A 49 -8.07 -1.34 -5.41
C SER A 49 -7.56 -1.87 -4.06
N GLN A 50 -6.31 -1.56 -3.71
CA GLN A 50 -5.65 -2.01 -2.49
C GLN A 50 -5.42 -0.84 -1.51
N ASP A 51 -6.02 0.33 -1.79
CA ASP A 51 -5.83 1.56 -1.04
C ASP A 51 -4.35 1.98 -0.90
N LEU A 52 -3.53 1.61 -1.89
CA LEU A 52 -2.09 1.87 -1.89
C LEU A 52 -1.71 3.20 -2.55
N PHE A 53 -2.67 3.90 -3.16
CA PHE A 53 -2.40 5.15 -3.88
C PHE A 53 -1.82 6.24 -2.96
N GLY A 54 -2.21 6.23 -1.68
CA GLY A 54 -1.69 7.14 -0.67
C GLY A 54 -0.17 7.10 -0.47
N PHE A 55 0.49 5.99 -0.83
CA PHE A 55 1.95 5.88 -0.78
C PHE A 55 2.64 6.55 -1.97
N ILE A 56 1.92 6.77 -3.07
CA ILE A 56 2.45 7.33 -4.32
C ILE A 56 2.28 8.85 -4.35
N ASP A 57 1.10 9.33 -3.94
CA ASP A 57 0.82 10.76 -3.87
C ASP A 57 1.40 11.43 -2.60
N GLY A 58 1.83 10.62 -1.62
CA GLY A 58 2.40 11.08 -0.36
C GLY A 58 1.36 11.41 0.72
N SER A 59 0.09 11.11 0.49
CA SER A 59 -0.98 11.26 1.49
C SER A 59 -0.77 10.36 2.72
N ILE A 60 -0.13 9.20 2.53
CA ILE A 60 0.29 8.29 3.61
C ILE A 60 1.77 8.52 3.90
N PRO A 61 2.14 9.08 5.07
CA PRO A 61 3.51 9.30 5.43
C PRO A 61 4.25 7.99 5.71
N GLN A 62 5.56 7.97 5.45
CA GLN A 62 6.41 6.85 5.78
C GLN A 62 6.33 6.57 7.29
N PRO A 63 6.18 5.29 7.73
CA PRO A 63 6.23 4.95 9.14
C PRO A 63 7.60 5.31 9.75
N ALA A 64 7.61 5.63 11.05
CA ALA A 64 8.85 5.91 11.77
C ALA A 64 9.83 4.72 11.67
N SER A 65 11.11 5.01 11.41
CA SER A 65 12.14 3.99 11.24
C SER A 65 12.47 3.24 12.54
N THR A 66 12.04 3.76 13.69
CA THR A 66 12.32 3.21 15.01
C THR A 66 11.06 3.36 15.85
N ILE A 67 10.71 2.28 16.54
CA ILE A 67 9.64 2.29 17.53
C ILE A 67 10.30 2.73 18.85
N GLU A 68 10.03 3.94 19.30
CA GLU A 68 10.45 4.38 20.64
C GLU A 68 9.53 3.71 21.66
N THR A 69 10.01 2.65 22.29
CA THR A 69 9.33 2.06 23.44
C THR A 69 9.59 2.96 24.65
N THR A 70 8.65 3.84 24.98
CA THR A 70 8.63 4.50 26.29
C THR A 70 8.17 3.49 27.34
N GLU A 71 9.13 2.91 28.05
CA GLU A 71 8.93 2.08 29.24
C GLU A 71 8.55 3.01 30.41
N ASN A 72 7.38 2.78 31.01
CA ASN A 72 6.90 3.45 32.22
C ASN A 72 6.96 2.50 33.42
#